data_AF-A0A2S4VGS2-F1
#
_entry.id   AF-A0A2S4VGS2-F1
#
_cell.length_a   1.000
_cell.length_b   1.000
_cell.length_c   1.000
_cell.angle_alpha   90.00
_cell.angle_beta   90.00
_cell.angle_gamma   90.00
#
_symmetry.space_group_name_H-M   'P 1'
#
loop_
_entity.id
_entity.type
_entity.pdbx_description
1 polymer ?
#
loop_
_entity_poly.entity_id
_entity_poly.type
_entity_poly.pdbx_seq_one_letter_code
_entity_poly.pdbx_strand_id
1 'polypeptide(L)'
;MPTCSSRRLATIRNAIMRNPRPLRDVINNEEFIEMFGKPLGKSGTRSSIFGHKDELKNCPKINGVDKTHPDVDLLKLKSIAATKPFTDKVVMSSSFVDEIIKAVKVLSPLVQCINEMILPQSDDEEEG
;
A
#
# COMPACT_ATOMS: atom_id res chain seq x y z
N MET A 1 -2.66 0.01 25.86
CA MET A 1 -1.50 -0.47 25.08
C MET A 1 -1.78 -0.24 23.59
N PRO A 2 -1.05 0.63 22.88
CA PRO A 2 -1.17 0.70 21.42
C PRO A 2 -0.67 -0.62 20.84
N THR A 3 -1.50 -1.30 20.05
CA THR A 3 -1.13 -2.56 19.41
C THR A 3 0.00 -2.30 18.42
N CYS A 4 0.96 -3.23 18.30
CA CYS A 4 2.15 -3.12 17.45
C CYS A 4 1.85 -2.66 16.00
N SER A 5 0.65 -2.98 15.49
CA SER A 5 0.16 -2.54 14.17
C SER A 5 0.00 -1.01 14.05
N SER A 6 -0.42 -0.33 15.12
CA SER A 6 -0.64 1.13 15.12
C SER A 6 0.65 1.95 14.97
N ARG A 7 1.78 1.47 15.52
CA ARG A 7 3.08 2.15 15.42
C ARG A 7 3.60 2.18 13.99
N ARG A 8 3.57 1.03 13.29
CA ARG A 8 4.02 0.92 11.90
C ARG A 8 3.20 1.80 10.95
N LEU A 9 1.88 1.84 11.14
CA LEU A 9 1.01 2.70 10.34
C LEU A 9 1.32 4.19 10.53
N ALA A 10 1.66 4.62 11.74
CA ALA A 10 2.09 6.00 11.99
C ALA A 10 3.39 6.33 11.23
N THR A 11 4.37 5.42 11.26
CA THR A 11 5.64 5.57 10.51
C THR A 11 5.38 5.72 9.01
N ILE A 12 4.55 4.85 8.43
CA ILE A 12 4.21 4.91 7.01
C ILE A 12 3.50 6.22 6.66
N ARG A 13 2.53 6.67 7.48
CA ARG A 13 1.85 7.95 7.23
C ARG A 13 2.83 9.13 7.28
N ASN A 14 3.77 9.14 8.21
CA ASN A 14 4.82 10.16 8.26
C ASN A 14 5.74 10.09 7.03
N ALA A 15 6.09 8.89 6.56
CA ALA A 15 6.87 8.71 5.34
C ALA A 15 6.14 9.23 4.09
N ILE A 16 4.84 8.96 3.97
CA ILE A 16 3.99 9.50 2.89
C ILE A 16 3.92 11.04 2.95
N MET A 17 3.84 11.63 4.14
CA MET A 17 3.88 13.09 4.29
C MET A 17 5.22 13.70 3.86
N ARG A 18 6.34 13.01 4.13
CA ARG A 18 7.67 13.46 3.71
C ARG A 18 7.86 13.35 2.20
N ASN A 19 7.48 12.21 1.63
CA ASN A 19 7.57 12.00 0.19
C ASN A 19 6.54 10.96 -0.31
N PRO A 20 5.43 11.40 -0.93
CA PRO A 20 4.41 10.50 -1.45
C PRO A 20 4.78 9.93 -2.83
N ARG A 21 5.76 10.51 -3.53
CA ARG A 21 6.07 10.17 -4.93
C ARG A 21 6.40 8.70 -5.15
N PRO A 22 7.29 8.05 -4.36
CA PRO A 22 7.66 6.66 -4.60
C PRO A 22 6.44 5.72 -4.56
N LEU A 23 5.53 5.95 -3.63
CA LEU A 23 4.31 5.18 -3.51
C LEU A 23 3.37 5.44 -4.69
N ARG A 24 3.21 6.71 -5.10
CA ARG A 24 2.40 7.11 -6.26
C ARG A 24 2.93 6.51 -7.55
N ASP A 25 4.24 6.49 -7.74
CA ASP A 25 4.89 5.97 -8.95
C ASP A 25 4.63 4.46 -9.09
N VAL A 26 4.71 3.72 -7.99
CA VAL A 26 4.39 2.28 -7.98
C VAL A 26 2.91 2.03 -8.24
N ILE A 27 2.01 2.81 -7.61
CA ILE A 27 0.56 2.67 -7.79
C ILE A 27 0.11 3.01 -9.21
N ASN A 28 0.73 4.02 -9.82
CA ASN A 28 0.39 4.51 -11.15
C ASN A 28 1.10 3.74 -12.26
N ASN A 29 1.95 2.76 -11.93
CA ASN A 29 2.60 1.93 -12.92
C ASN A 29 1.57 1.12 -13.71
N GLU A 30 1.72 1.09 -15.03
CA GLU A 30 0.78 0.43 -15.95
C GLU A 30 0.66 -1.08 -15.66
N GLU A 31 1.79 -1.75 -15.39
CA GLU A 31 1.79 -3.19 -15.05
C GLU A 31 1.05 -3.45 -13.74
N PHE A 32 1.21 -2.55 -12.76
CA PHE A 32 0.52 -2.64 -11.48
C PHE A 32 -0.99 -2.45 -11.65
N ILE A 33 -1.40 -1.45 -12.44
CA ILE A 33 -2.81 -1.18 -12.73
C ILE A 33 -3.44 -2.32 -13.53
N GLU A 34 -2.72 -2.92 -14.46
CA GLU A 34 -3.23 -4.05 -15.25
C GLU A 34 -3.43 -5.29 -14.37
N MET A 35 -2.50 -5.57 -13.46
CA MET A 35 -2.50 -6.79 -12.65
C MET A 35 -3.37 -6.70 -11.40
N PHE A 36 -3.37 -5.55 -10.73
CA PHE A 36 -4.06 -5.31 -9.46
C PHE A 36 -5.24 -4.34 -9.60
N GLY A 37 -5.46 -3.77 -10.78
CA GLY A 37 -6.56 -2.84 -11.03
C GLY A 37 -6.23 -1.39 -10.69
N LYS A 38 -7.06 -0.49 -11.23
CA LYS A 38 -6.89 0.95 -11.03
C LYS A 38 -7.02 1.35 -9.55
N PRO A 39 -6.33 2.41 -9.11
CA PRO A 39 -6.47 2.99 -7.78
C PRO A 39 -7.79 3.75 -7.61
N LEU A 40 -8.92 3.08 -7.86
CA LEU A 40 -10.26 3.64 -7.71
C LEU A 40 -10.85 3.12 -6.40
N GLY A 41 -11.03 4.00 -5.41
CA GLY A 41 -11.55 3.70 -4.07
C GLY A 41 -13.00 3.19 -3.98
N LYS A 42 -13.59 2.75 -5.10
CA LYS A 42 -14.98 2.27 -5.17
C LYS A 42 -15.13 0.95 -5.93
N SER A 43 -14.13 0.07 -5.90
CA SER A 43 -14.34 -1.31 -6.31
C SER A 43 -14.79 -2.14 -5.12
N GLY A 44 -15.89 -2.91 -5.26
CA GLY A 44 -16.41 -3.81 -4.22
C GLY A 44 -15.48 -4.96 -3.87
N THR A 45 -14.35 -5.08 -4.58
CA THR A 45 -13.34 -6.13 -4.41
C THR A 45 -11.99 -5.46 -4.10
N ARG A 46 -11.24 -6.00 -3.13
CA ARG A 46 -9.85 -5.57 -2.85
C ARG A 46 -8.97 -6.02 -4.01
N SER A 47 -8.77 -5.13 -4.98
CA SER A 47 -7.91 -5.41 -6.14
C SER A 47 -6.57 -4.67 -6.00
N SER A 48 -6.63 -3.37 -5.71
CA SER A 48 -5.47 -2.49 -5.57
C SER A 48 -5.23 -2.11 -4.10
N ILE A 49 -4.34 -1.15 -3.87
CA ILE A 49 -4.10 -0.55 -2.54
C ILE A 49 -5.34 0.20 -2.03
N PHE A 50 -6.17 0.65 -2.97
CA PHE A 50 -7.45 1.27 -2.72
C PHE A 50 -8.57 0.25 -2.92
N GLY A 51 -9.51 0.20 -1.97
CA GLY A 51 -10.63 -0.72 -2.00
C GLY A 51 -11.10 -1.18 -0.61
N HIS A 52 -12.42 -1.23 -0.44
CA HIS A 52 -13.11 -1.76 0.73
C HIS A 52 -12.93 -1.00 2.08
N LYS A 53 -13.33 -1.63 3.20
CA LYS A 53 -13.51 -1.12 4.58
C LYS A 53 -12.25 -0.54 5.26
N ASP A 54 -11.11 -0.56 4.56
CA ASP A 54 -9.80 -0.13 5.07
C ASP A 54 -9.54 1.36 4.89
N GLU A 55 -10.40 2.07 4.17
CA GLU A 55 -10.40 3.53 4.20
C GLU A 55 -11.04 4.01 5.51
N LEU A 56 -10.38 4.94 6.19
CA LEU A 56 -10.99 5.67 7.30
C LEU A 56 -12.15 6.51 6.75
N LYS A 57 -13.33 6.35 7.35
CA LYS A 57 -14.51 7.18 7.04
C LYS A 57 -14.23 8.68 7.20
N ASN A 58 -13.33 9.03 8.12
CA ASN A 58 -12.90 10.40 8.40
C ASN A 58 -11.39 10.52 8.16
N CYS A 59 -10.91 11.67 7.70
CA CYS A 59 -9.47 11.93 7.66
C CYS A 59 -8.86 11.67 9.04
N PRO A 60 -7.72 10.95 9.14
CA PRO A 60 -7.05 10.77 10.41
C PRO A 60 -6.67 12.15 10.97
N LYS A 61 -6.88 12.36 12.26
CA LYS A 61 -6.46 13.57 12.97
C LYS A 61 -4.93 13.56 13.14
N ILE A 62 -4.22 13.82 12.06
CA ILE A 62 -2.76 13.98 12.08
C ILE A 62 -2.48 15.49 12.00
N ASN A 63 -1.58 15.97 12.85
CA ASN A 63 -1.20 17.38 12.88
C ASN A 63 -0.65 17.80 11.50
N GLY A 64 -1.34 18.73 10.83
CA GLY A 64 -0.93 19.25 9.51
C GLY A 64 -1.70 18.70 8.29
N VAL A 65 -2.63 17.77 8.47
CA VAL A 65 -3.43 17.23 7.36
C VAL A 65 -4.84 17.79 7.41
N ASP A 66 -5.15 18.74 6.53
CA ASP A 66 -6.51 19.17 6.25
C ASP A 66 -7.15 18.30 5.15
N LYS A 67 -8.47 18.39 4.98
CA LYS A 67 -9.24 17.71 3.93
C LYS A 67 -8.79 18.09 2.51
N THR A 68 -8.02 19.16 2.38
CA THR A 68 -7.49 19.71 1.12
C THR A 68 -6.10 19.18 0.75
N HIS A 69 -5.46 18.34 1.58
CA HIS A 69 -4.14 17.82 1.25
C HIS A 69 -4.19 16.91 0.00
N PRO A 70 -3.29 17.07 -0.97
CA PRO A 70 -3.30 16.28 -2.22
C PRO A 70 -3.21 14.77 -1.98
N ASP A 71 -2.51 14.35 -0.91
CA ASP A 71 -2.35 12.93 -0.53
C ASP A 71 -3.30 12.43 0.56
N VAL A 72 -4.44 13.10 0.73
CA VAL A 72 -5.45 12.71 1.72
C VAL A 72 -6.00 11.29 1.49
N ASP A 73 -6.06 10.84 0.24
CA ASP A 73 -6.46 9.50 -0.18
C ASP A 73 -5.51 8.43 0.36
N LEU A 74 -4.20 8.65 0.26
CA LEU A 74 -3.18 7.74 0.81
C LEU A 74 -3.17 7.73 2.34
N LEU A 75 -3.35 8.90 2.97
CA LEU A 75 -3.34 9.03 4.42
C LEU A 75 -4.56 8.39 5.09
N LYS A 76 -5.70 8.32 4.39
CA LYS A 76 -6.92 7.65 4.86
C LYS A 76 -6.81 6.13 4.95
N LEU A 77 -5.80 5.53 4.33
CA LEU A 77 -5.60 4.08 4.38
C LEU A 77 -5.29 3.62 5.81
N LYS A 78 -6.01 2.60 6.27
CA LYS A 78 -5.71 1.87 7.53
C LYS A 78 -4.68 0.77 7.31
N SER A 79 -4.56 0.28 6.08
CA SER A 79 -3.62 -0.75 5.67
C SER A 79 -3.33 -0.58 4.20
N ILE A 80 -2.09 -0.83 3.80
CA ILE A 80 -1.64 -0.84 2.41
C ILE A 80 -1.49 -2.30 2.01
N ALA A 81 -2.36 -2.79 1.14
CA ALA A 81 -2.32 -4.18 0.65
C ALA A 81 -2.92 -4.25 -0.76
N ALA A 82 -2.30 -5.01 -1.65
CA ALA A 82 -2.83 -5.35 -2.96
C ALA A 82 -3.21 -6.84 -2.99
N THR A 83 -4.24 -7.21 -3.73
CA THR A 83 -4.69 -8.62 -3.79
C THR A 83 -5.19 -8.96 -5.18
N LYS A 84 -4.69 -10.06 -5.73
CA LYS A 84 -5.14 -10.60 -7.02
C LYS A 84 -5.84 -11.93 -6.79
N PRO A 85 -7.16 -12.03 -6.98
CA PRO A 85 -7.86 -13.31 -6.92
C PRO A 85 -7.55 -14.13 -8.18
N PHE A 86 -7.25 -15.42 -8.00
CA PHE A 86 -7.11 -16.37 -9.10
C PHE A 86 -8.34 -17.28 -9.16
N THR A 87 -8.75 -17.66 -10.36
CA THR A 87 -9.83 -18.64 -10.55
C THR A 87 -9.26 -20.05 -10.49
N ASP A 88 -10.08 -21.02 -10.05
CA ASP A 88 -9.67 -22.43 -9.94
C ASP A 88 -9.09 -22.98 -11.26
N LYS A 89 -9.62 -22.54 -12.40
CA LYS A 89 -9.12 -22.91 -13.73
C LYS A 89 -7.66 -22.49 -13.95
N VAL A 90 -7.30 -21.30 -13.48
CA VAL A 90 -5.92 -20.78 -13.56
C VAL A 90 -5.01 -21.53 -12.60
N VAL A 91 -5.49 -21.83 -11.39
CA VAL A 91 -4.74 -22.60 -10.38
C VAL A 91 -4.42 -24.02 -10.85
N MET A 92 -5.34 -24.66 -11.57
CA MET A 92 -5.14 -26.00 -12.14
C MET A 92 -4.32 -26.02 -13.44
N SER A 93 -3.95 -24.86 -13.99
CA SER A 93 -3.17 -24.77 -15.22
C SER A 93 -1.67 -24.94 -14.94
N SER A 94 -0.93 -25.49 -15.90
CA SER A 94 0.53 -25.57 -15.84
C SER A 94 1.22 -24.20 -15.83
N SER A 95 0.55 -23.14 -16.30
CA SER A 95 1.04 -21.77 -16.33
C SER A 95 0.78 -20.98 -15.04
N PHE A 96 0.20 -21.61 -14.01
CA PHE A 96 -0.09 -20.95 -12.74
C PHE A 96 1.15 -20.34 -12.08
N VAL A 97 2.26 -21.08 -12.10
CA VAL A 97 3.53 -20.64 -11.51
C VAL A 97 4.05 -19.39 -12.23
N ASP A 98 3.94 -19.32 -13.56
CA ASP A 98 4.37 -18.16 -14.33
C ASP A 98 3.53 -16.91 -14.00
N GLU A 99 2.22 -17.09 -13.81
CA GLU A 99 1.32 -16.02 -13.39
C GLU A 99 1.64 -15.51 -11.97
N ILE A 100 2.02 -16.40 -11.05
CA ILE A 100 2.51 -16.00 -9.71
C ILE A 100 3.82 -15.22 -9.85
N ILE A 101 4.78 -15.71 -10.62
CA ILE A 101 6.08 -15.05 -10.79
C ILE A 101 5.88 -13.64 -11.35
N LYS A 102 5.01 -13.47 -12.36
CA LYS A 102 4.64 -12.15 -12.87
C LYS A 102 4.01 -11.29 -11.77
N ALA A 103 3.08 -11.83 -10.99
CA ALA A 103 2.42 -11.09 -9.91
C ALA A 103 3.39 -10.62 -8.83
N VAL A 104 4.32 -11.47 -8.44
CA VAL A 104 5.35 -11.13 -7.45
C VAL A 104 6.32 -10.09 -8.00
N LYS A 105 6.70 -10.18 -9.28
CA LYS A 105 7.57 -9.17 -9.94
C LYS A 105 6.92 -7.79 -9.93
N VAL A 106 5.63 -7.70 -10.27
CA VAL A 106 4.89 -6.42 -10.27
C VAL A 106 4.64 -5.92 -8.84
N LEU A 107 4.51 -6.82 -7.86
CA LEU A 107 4.33 -6.45 -6.45
C LEU A 107 5.65 -6.04 -5.77
N SER A 108 6.80 -6.50 -6.28
CA SER A 108 8.11 -6.29 -5.66
C SER A 108 8.45 -4.81 -5.40
N PRO A 109 8.23 -3.86 -6.34
CA PRO A 109 8.45 -2.44 -6.10
C PRO A 109 7.60 -1.88 -4.96
N LEU A 110 6.37 -2.37 -4.80
CA LEU A 110 5.49 -1.94 -3.71
C LEU A 110 6.04 -2.37 -2.35
N VAL A 111 6.47 -3.64 -2.26
CA VAL A 111 7.04 -4.18 -1.02
C VAL A 111 8.35 -3.46 -0.68
N GLN A 112 9.20 -3.20 -1.67
CA GLN A 112 10.44 -2.45 -1.47
C GLN A 112 10.17 -1.02 -0.95
N CYS A 113 9.22 -0.32 -1.57
CA CYS A 113 8.82 1.02 -1.15
C CYS A 113 8.29 1.04 0.30
N ILE A 114 7.43 0.09 0.66
CA ILE A 114 6.91 -0.03 2.03
C ILE A 114 8.02 -0.37 3.02
N ASN A 115 8.95 -1.25 2.65
CA ASN A 115 10.09 -1.60 3.48
C ASN A 115 10.96 -0.37 3.74
N GLU A 116 11.27 0.43 2.73
CA GLU A 116 12.02 1.69 2.89
C GLU A 116 11.29 2.71 3.79
N MET A 117 9.96 2.71 3.80
CA MET A 117 9.17 3.57 4.69
C MET A 117 9.13 3.09 6.15
N ILE A 118 9.22 1.78 6.40
CA ILE A 118 9.08 1.16 7.74
C ILE A 118 10.44 0.91 8.39
N LEU A 119 11.45 0.57 7.58
CA LEU A 119 12.79 0.29 8.07
C LEU A 119 13.35 1.57 8.70
N PRO A 120 13.85 1.50 9.94
CA PRO A 120 14.67 2.57 10.45
C PRO A 120 15.89 2.65 9.52
N GLN A 121 16.15 3.82 8.94
CA GLN A 121 17.55 4.21 8.76
C GLN A 121 18.17 3.99 10.14
N SER A 122 19.31 3.29 10.22
CA SER A 122 20.02 3.01 11.45
C SER A 122 20.60 4.29 12.08
N ASP A 123 19.73 5.25 12.34
CA ASP A 123 19.90 6.45 13.16
C ASP A 123 19.05 6.32 14.45
N ASP A 124 18.57 5.11 14.75
CA ASP A 124 18.21 4.71 16.11
C ASP A 124 19.46 4.15 16.82
N GLU A 125 20.61 4.81 16.64
CA GLU A 125 21.58 4.97 17.72
C GLU A 125 21.15 6.21 18.51
N GLU A 126 20.20 6.07 19.42
CA GLU A 126 20.24 6.87 20.65
C GLU A 126 20.54 5.92 21.82
N GLU A 127 21.84 5.93 22.15
CA GLU A 127 22.38 5.72 23.49
C GLU A 127 21.59 6.54 24.53
N GLY A 128 21.44 5.99 25.75
CA GLY A 128 21.06 6.75 26.94
C GLY A 128 20.15 6.02 27.92
#